data_AF-S2KYF1-F1
#
_entry.id   AF-S2KYF1-F1
#
_cell.length_a   1.000
_cell.length_b   1.000
_cell.length_c   1.000
_cell.angle_alpha   90.00
_cell.angle_beta   90.00
_cell.angle_gamma   90.00
#
_symmetry.space_group_name_H-M   'P 1'
#
loop_
_entity.id
_entity.type
_entity.pdbx_description
1 polymer ?
#
loop_
_entity_poly.entity_id
_entity_poly.type
_entity_poly.pdbx_seq_one_letter_code
_entity_poly.pdbx_strand_id
1 'polypeptide(L)'
;MTLKDAIMNSPHPSLRRTVSSEIATQAFGRLKSLCKNATPPQLRFLPTFVQALRNQCTGKGRRSEKYELRTMTATVIGSKSFNDIPALGLVVDEDLNLDEMMDRREVQVARLVTYLSESAPALGLEVPDNIKDVCFALVGLWQPTMFAPDRFPEQLAEVARVDSEGGLRELLAGTNDRFSRHLDTRQVPQSRELMLGLALISYLSDDDRLFLPDAIKIEDLKRSIGIFAVRLANTKEHTKCDRAALILEFLWRDGFMQAGVDLARMYSEFLRPVRQDTSYALHTIDAVLHRYMSDPESAFTEYESATDMFALHALLYSRAILENSGDEQGMQIYAEKLLQGLLCAVSHHIEGAREAAKSFLQPSTIDPSDEGSVLYASAREVVSHYPKAEAYCQTVHEWALNPQRIPRF
;
A
#
# COMPACT_ATOMS: atom_id res chain seq x y z
N MET A 1 -33.02 -10.44 -26.16
CA MET A 1 -31.84 -10.19 -25.32
C MET A 1 -32.16 -10.74 -23.94
N THR A 2 -31.54 -11.85 -23.55
CA THR A 2 -31.81 -12.47 -22.24
C THR A 2 -31.15 -11.64 -21.12
N LEU A 3 -31.61 -11.76 -19.87
CA LEU A 3 -30.94 -11.14 -18.71
C LEU A 3 -29.46 -11.56 -18.64
N LYS A 4 -29.17 -12.79 -19.08
CA LYS A 4 -27.83 -13.34 -19.27
C LYS A 4 -27.03 -12.60 -20.35
N ASP A 5 -27.64 -12.26 -21.49
CA ASP A 5 -27.00 -11.43 -22.52
C ASP A 5 -26.83 -9.98 -22.06
N ALA A 6 -27.72 -9.47 -21.20
CA ALA A 6 -27.56 -8.16 -20.58
C ALA A 6 -26.42 -8.18 -19.54
N ILE A 7 -26.28 -9.19 -18.69
CA ILE A 7 -25.18 -9.22 -17.71
C ILE A 7 -23.82 -9.51 -18.37
N MET A 8 -23.79 -10.36 -19.41
CA MET A 8 -22.54 -10.75 -20.09
C MET A 8 -22.13 -9.78 -21.20
N ASN A 9 -23.09 -9.12 -21.89
CA ASN A 9 -22.82 -8.21 -23.00
C ASN A 9 -23.27 -6.76 -22.74
N SER A 10 -23.81 -6.41 -21.57
CA SER A 10 -24.01 -4.99 -21.26
C SER A 10 -22.63 -4.39 -21.03
N PRO A 11 -22.21 -3.41 -21.84
CA PRO A 11 -21.36 -2.36 -21.32
C PRO A 11 -22.23 -1.62 -20.30
N HIS A 12 -22.42 -2.18 -19.09
CA HIS A 12 -23.18 -1.52 -18.03
C HIS A 12 -22.58 -0.12 -17.91
N PRO A 13 -23.36 0.95 -18.14
CA PRO A 13 -22.87 2.18 -18.69
C PRO A 13 -21.61 2.60 -17.97
N SER A 14 -20.54 2.55 -18.74
CA SER A 14 -19.20 3.00 -18.47
C SER A 14 -19.21 4.49 -18.19
N LEU A 15 -19.83 4.93 -17.10
CA LEU A 15 -19.70 6.30 -16.64
C LEU A 15 -18.35 6.40 -15.94
N ARG A 16 -17.29 6.39 -16.77
CA ARG A 16 -16.00 6.95 -16.42
C ARG A 16 -16.29 8.34 -15.86
N ARG A 17 -16.03 8.54 -14.58
CA ARG A 17 -16.35 9.80 -13.91
C ARG A 17 -15.46 10.87 -14.49
N THR A 18 -16.03 12.04 -14.73
CA THR A 18 -15.26 13.19 -15.20
C THR A 18 -14.86 14.07 -14.03
N VAL A 19 -13.73 14.78 -14.17
CA VAL A 19 -13.26 15.76 -13.20
C VAL A 19 -14.34 16.83 -13.01
N SER A 20 -14.83 16.97 -11.78
CA SER A 20 -15.83 17.94 -11.36
C SER A 20 -15.18 19.17 -10.73
N SER A 21 -15.98 20.19 -10.43
CA SER A 21 -15.51 21.37 -9.69
C SER A 21 -15.02 21.01 -8.27
N GLU A 22 -15.62 20.01 -7.66
CA GLU A 22 -15.22 19.48 -6.36
C GLU A 22 -13.84 18.83 -6.44
N ILE A 23 -13.62 17.97 -7.44
CA ILE A 23 -12.33 17.29 -7.68
C ILE A 23 -11.22 18.31 -7.90
N ALA A 24 -11.47 19.30 -8.76
CA ALA A 24 -10.52 20.39 -8.99
C ALA A 24 -10.21 21.13 -7.67
N THR A 25 -11.22 21.37 -6.83
CA THR A 25 -11.07 22.04 -5.52
C THR A 25 -10.26 21.19 -4.53
N GLN A 26 -10.47 19.87 -4.51
CA GLN A 26 -9.66 18.95 -3.70
C GLN A 26 -8.21 18.92 -4.18
N ALA A 27 -7.97 18.82 -5.49
CA ALA A 27 -6.63 18.88 -6.08
C ALA A 27 -5.92 20.19 -5.69
N PHE A 28 -6.61 21.33 -5.79
CA PHE A 28 -6.11 22.61 -5.29
C PHE A 28 -5.78 22.56 -3.78
N GLY A 29 -6.63 21.93 -2.97
CA GLY A 29 -6.41 21.75 -1.54
C GLY A 29 -5.15 20.93 -1.22
N ARG A 30 -4.93 19.83 -1.96
CA ARG A 30 -3.72 18.99 -1.85
C ARG A 30 -2.46 19.76 -2.21
N LEU A 31 -2.47 20.48 -3.33
CA LEU A 31 -1.35 21.32 -3.73
C LEU A 31 -1.04 22.40 -2.69
N LYS A 32 -2.07 23.06 -2.16
CA LYS A 32 -1.92 24.04 -1.09
C LYS A 32 -1.32 23.42 0.18
N SER A 33 -1.73 22.20 0.53
CA SER A 33 -1.15 21.45 1.66
C SER A 33 0.32 21.14 1.41
N LEU A 34 0.68 20.67 0.20
CA LEU A 34 2.06 20.42 -0.19
C LEU A 34 2.91 21.68 -0.10
N CYS A 35 2.42 22.85 -0.56
CA CYS A 35 3.14 24.11 -0.42
C CYS A 35 3.39 24.53 1.04
N LYS A 36 2.53 24.12 1.98
CA LYS A 36 2.67 24.48 3.40
C LYS A 36 3.52 23.48 4.19
N ASN A 37 3.41 22.20 3.84
CA ASN A 37 3.87 21.09 4.65
C ASN A 37 4.99 20.29 3.96
N ALA A 38 5.53 20.77 2.81
CA ALA A 38 6.54 20.06 2.01
C ALA A 38 7.72 19.60 2.88
N THR A 39 7.70 18.32 3.19
CA THR A 39 8.70 17.57 3.95
C THR A 39 9.79 16.98 3.03
N PRO A 40 9.49 16.51 1.80
CA PRO A 40 10.51 15.99 0.89
C PRO A 40 11.48 17.09 0.44
N PRO A 41 12.81 16.88 0.54
CA PRO A 41 13.82 17.85 0.12
C PRO A 41 13.64 18.33 -1.33
N GLN A 42 13.23 17.46 -2.25
CA GLN A 42 13.02 17.81 -3.65
C GLN A 42 11.87 18.78 -3.91
N LEU A 43 10.93 18.98 -2.95
CA LEU A 43 9.79 19.89 -3.11
C LEU A 43 9.98 21.26 -2.44
N ARG A 44 11.14 21.51 -1.82
CA ARG A 44 11.42 22.75 -1.09
C ARG A 44 11.45 24.01 -1.96
N PHE A 45 11.58 23.88 -3.28
CA PHE A 45 11.50 24.99 -4.22
C PHE A 45 10.07 25.54 -4.38
N LEU A 46 9.05 24.69 -4.16
CA LEU A 46 7.65 25.01 -4.46
C LEU A 46 7.10 26.19 -3.62
N PRO A 47 7.31 26.26 -2.29
CA PRO A 47 6.87 27.40 -1.50
C PRO A 47 7.55 28.71 -1.93
N THR A 48 8.86 28.66 -2.22
CA THR A 48 9.65 29.80 -2.69
C THR A 48 9.14 30.31 -4.03
N PHE A 49 8.87 29.41 -4.97
CA PHE A 49 8.34 29.74 -6.29
C PHE A 49 6.97 30.41 -6.20
N VAL A 50 6.04 29.85 -5.41
CA VAL A 50 4.70 30.42 -5.19
C VAL A 50 4.79 31.80 -4.51
N GLN A 51 5.72 31.97 -3.57
CA GLN A 51 5.94 33.27 -2.94
C GLN A 51 6.51 34.30 -3.93
N ALA A 52 7.44 33.91 -4.80
CA ALA A 52 7.99 34.78 -5.83
C ALA A 52 6.92 35.24 -6.83
N LEU A 53 6.06 34.32 -7.30
CA LEU A 53 4.91 34.64 -8.17
C LEU A 53 4.01 35.72 -7.56
N ARG A 54 3.71 35.60 -6.25
CA ARG A 54 2.92 36.59 -5.52
C ARG A 54 3.62 37.94 -5.47
N ASN A 55 4.92 37.96 -5.19
CA ASN A 55 5.70 39.18 -5.04
C ASN A 55 5.82 39.96 -6.36
N GLN A 56 6.03 39.27 -7.47
CA GLN A 56 6.12 39.88 -8.81
C GLN A 56 4.84 40.64 -9.20
N CYS A 57 3.68 40.18 -8.74
CA CYS A 57 2.38 40.77 -9.07
C CYS A 57 2.00 41.97 -8.18
N THR A 58 2.79 42.30 -7.15
CA THR A 58 2.50 43.45 -6.25
C THR A 58 2.48 44.81 -6.95
N GLY A 59 3.01 44.92 -8.18
CA GLY A 59 2.89 46.10 -9.04
C GLY A 59 1.60 46.21 -9.89
N LYS A 60 0.73 45.18 -9.92
CA LYS A 60 -0.49 45.14 -10.77
C LYS A 60 -1.78 44.69 -10.03
N GLY A 61 -1.76 44.72 -8.70
CA GLY A 61 -2.86 44.28 -7.83
C GLY A 61 -2.50 43.01 -7.07
N ARG A 62 -2.91 42.92 -5.78
CA ARG A 62 -2.58 41.80 -4.89
C ARG A 62 -3.18 40.49 -5.39
N ARG A 63 -2.43 39.70 -6.16
CA ARG A 63 -2.77 38.29 -6.42
C ARG A 63 -2.53 37.46 -5.17
N SER A 64 -3.55 36.73 -4.75
CA SER A 64 -3.47 35.83 -3.59
C SER A 64 -2.72 34.54 -3.94
N GLU A 65 -2.12 33.87 -2.95
CA GLU A 65 -1.58 32.50 -3.11
C GLU A 65 -2.61 31.55 -3.75
N LYS A 66 -3.87 31.70 -3.35
CA LYS A 66 -5.00 30.94 -3.92
C LYS A 66 -5.13 31.14 -5.44
N TYR A 67 -4.84 32.33 -5.95
CA TYR A 67 -4.88 32.60 -7.39
C TYR A 67 -3.75 31.87 -8.12
N GLU A 68 -2.51 31.96 -7.62
CA GLU A 68 -1.35 31.33 -8.27
C GLU A 68 -1.47 29.80 -8.32
N LEU A 69 -1.87 29.18 -7.21
CA LEU A 69 -2.08 27.73 -7.17
C LEU A 69 -3.22 27.28 -8.09
N ARG A 70 -4.27 28.09 -8.26
CA ARG A 70 -5.37 27.81 -9.20
C ARG A 70 -4.90 27.93 -10.65
N THR A 71 -4.09 28.94 -10.97
CA THR A 71 -3.48 29.10 -12.30
C THR A 71 -2.60 27.91 -12.62
N MET A 72 -1.69 27.52 -11.70
CA MET A 72 -0.85 26.34 -11.87
C MET A 72 -1.68 25.06 -12.03
N THR A 73 -2.75 24.89 -11.24
CA THR A 73 -3.71 23.77 -11.39
C THR A 73 -4.33 23.72 -12.79
N ALA A 74 -4.83 24.87 -13.27
CA ALA A 74 -5.42 24.97 -14.60
C ALA A 74 -4.38 24.62 -15.69
N THR A 75 -3.18 25.19 -15.62
CA THR A 75 -2.11 24.96 -16.61
C THR A 75 -1.73 23.48 -16.70
N VAL A 76 -1.52 22.81 -15.58
CA VAL A 76 -1.14 21.40 -15.55
C VAL A 76 -2.25 20.51 -16.11
N ILE A 77 -3.51 20.78 -15.76
CA ILE A 77 -4.67 20.07 -16.31
C ILE A 77 -4.89 20.38 -17.80
N GLY A 78 -4.36 21.50 -18.30
CA GLY A 78 -4.52 21.94 -19.69
C GLY A 78 -5.78 22.79 -19.91
N SER A 79 -6.23 23.47 -18.86
CA SER A 79 -7.36 24.38 -18.86
C SER A 79 -6.91 25.85 -18.92
N LYS A 80 -7.71 26.73 -19.54
CA LYS A 80 -7.47 28.18 -19.54
C LYS A 80 -7.68 28.80 -18.15
N SER A 81 -8.67 28.30 -17.41
CA SER A 81 -9.01 28.73 -16.07
C SER A 81 -9.33 27.53 -15.19
N PHE A 82 -9.11 27.69 -13.88
CA PHE A 82 -9.47 26.67 -12.90
C PHE A 82 -10.96 26.34 -12.94
N ASN A 83 -11.82 27.32 -13.22
CA ASN A 83 -13.26 27.11 -13.30
C ASN A 83 -13.69 26.36 -14.57
N ASP A 84 -12.84 26.30 -15.59
CA ASP A 84 -13.15 25.63 -16.86
C ASP A 84 -12.79 24.14 -16.84
N ILE A 85 -12.11 23.67 -15.79
CA ILE A 85 -11.69 22.27 -15.65
C ILE A 85 -12.85 21.28 -15.84
N PRO A 86 -14.05 21.47 -15.25
CA PRO A 86 -15.15 20.53 -15.43
C PRO A 86 -15.64 20.43 -16.88
N ALA A 87 -15.54 21.52 -17.65
CA ALA A 87 -15.97 21.55 -19.04
C ALA A 87 -15.04 20.76 -19.97
N LEU A 88 -13.84 20.40 -19.51
CA LEU A 88 -12.92 19.55 -20.28
C LEU A 88 -13.37 18.10 -20.36
N GLY A 89 -14.31 17.66 -19.52
CA GLY A 89 -14.81 16.28 -19.53
C GLY A 89 -13.72 15.22 -19.31
N LEU A 90 -12.62 15.59 -18.65
CA LEU A 90 -11.51 14.67 -18.41
C LEU A 90 -11.96 13.55 -17.49
N VAL A 91 -11.77 12.31 -17.90
CA VAL A 91 -11.97 11.14 -17.01
C VAL A 91 -11.06 11.26 -15.79
N VAL A 92 -11.49 10.86 -14.59
CA VAL A 92 -10.64 10.85 -13.38
C VAL A 92 -9.58 9.76 -13.46
N ASP A 93 -8.42 9.98 -12.84
CA ASP A 93 -7.28 9.05 -12.95
C ASP A 93 -7.58 7.64 -12.44
N GLU A 94 -8.50 7.48 -11.49
CA GLU A 94 -8.91 6.17 -10.96
C GLU A 94 -9.64 5.26 -11.95
N ASP A 95 -10.24 5.86 -12.97
CA ASP A 95 -11.04 5.16 -13.99
C ASP A 95 -10.23 4.95 -15.28
N LEU A 96 -8.95 5.34 -15.26
CA LEU A 96 -7.97 5.03 -16.29
C LEU A 96 -7.23 3.73 -15.97
N ASN A 97 -6.79 3.03 -17.00
CA ASN A 97 -5.78 1.99 -16.83
C ASN A 97 -4.40 2.62 -16.54
N LEU A 98 -3.42 1.79 -16.18
CA LEU A 98 -2.09 2.26 -15.78
C LEU A 98 -1.40 3.06 -16.89
N ASP A 99 -1.45 2.58 -18.13
CA ASP A 99 -0.78 3.21 -19.27
C ASP A 99 -1.42 4.57 -19.60
N GLU A 100 -2.76 4.62 -19.68
CA GLU A 100 -3.53 5.86 -19.86
C GLU A 100 -3.21 6.90 -18.77
N MET A 101 -3.05 6.45 -17.53
CA MET A 101 -2.72 7.29 -16.38
C MET A 101 -1.27 7.79 -16.46
N MET A 102 -0.32 6.94 -16.87
CA MET A 102 1.09 7.32 -17.03
C MET A 102 1.26 8.33 -18.17
N ASP A 103 0.62 8.11 -19.31
CA ASP A 103 0.63 9.05 -20.44
C ASP A 103 0.09 10.42 -20.02
N ARG A 104 -1.03 10.43 -19.28
CA ARG A 104 -1.58 11.68 -18.76
C ARG A 104 -0.62 12.38 -17.82
N ARG A 105 0.06 11.65 -16.95
CA ARG A 105 1.03 12.25 -16.02
C ARG A 105 2.21 12.83 -16.76
N GLU A 106 2.74 12.17 -17.78
CA GLU A 106 3.80 12.74 -18.63
C GLU A 106 3.36 14.07 -19.25
N VAL A 107 2.12 14.15 -19.75
CA VAL A 107 1.56 15.40 -20.28
C VAL A 107 1.43 16.49 -19.21
N GLN A 108 0.95 16.13 -18.02
CA GLN A 108 0.82 17.06 -16.88
C GLN A 108 2.19 17.57 -16.42
N VAL A 109 3.18 16.68 -16.35
CA VAL A 109 4.57 17.01 -16.00
C VAL A 109 5.18 17.93 -17.04
N ALA A 110 5.03 17.63 -18.34
CA ALA A 110 5.54 18.48 -19.42
C ALA A 110 4.97 19.91 -19.32
N ARG A 111 3.66 20.04 -19.10
CA ARG A 111 3.00 21.35 -18.91
C ARG A 111 3.51 22.08 -17.67
N LEU A 112 3.74 21.37 -16.57
CA LEU A 112 4.29 21.96 -15.36
C LEU A 112 5.73 22.43 -15.57
N VAL A 113 6.57 21.62 -16.21
CA VAL A 113 7.95 21.99 -16.56
C VAL A 113 7.95 23.27 -17.41
N THR A 114 7.14 23.32 -18.47
CA THR A 114 7.02 24.53 -19.32
C THR A 114 6.60 25.73 -18.48
N TYR A 115 5.54 25.60 -17.67
CA TYR A 115 5.05 26.69 -16.83
C TYR A 115 6.11 27.24 -15.86
N LEU A 116 6.86 26.36 -15.20
CA LEU A 116 7.91 26.75 -14.26
C LEU A 116 9.09 27.39 -14.99
N SER A 117 9.54 26.80 -16.09
CA SER A 117 10.67 27.31 -16.89
C SER A 117 10.40 28.67 -17.52
N GLU A 118 9.17 28.94 -17.96
CA GLU A 118 8.78 30.24 -18.52
C GLU A 118 8.61 31.30 -17.44
N SER A 119 8.16 30.91 -16.25
CA SER A 119 7.91 31.84 -15.14
C SER A 119 9.19 32.20 -14.39
N ALA A 120 10.12 31.25 -14.20
CA ALA A 120 11.29 31.41 -13.34
C ALA A 120 12.19 32.62 -13.69
N PRO A 121 12.52 32.91 -14.97
CA PRO A 121 13.36 34.07 -15.33
C PRO A 121 12.74 35.40 -14.87
N ALA A 122 11.43 35.55 -15.06
CA ALA A 122 10.71 36.77 -14.69
C ALA A 122 10.61 36.94 -13.16
N LEU A 123 10.80 35.86 -12.40
CA LEU A 123 10.79 35.82 -10.94
C LEU A 123 12.19 35.93 -10.33
N GLY A 124 13.25 35.99 -11.14
CA GLY A 124 14.63 35.95 -10.66
C GLY A 124 14.98 34.61 -9.99
N LEU A 125 14.33 33.52 -10.40
CA LEU A 125 14.57 32.18 -9.88
C LEU A 125 15.36 31.36 -10.89
N GLU A 126 16.29 30.54 -10.39
CA GLU A 126 16.96 29.53 -11.20
C GLU A 126 16.08 28.29 -11.33
N VAL A 127 16.05 27.72 -12.53
CA VAL A 127 15.37 26.45 -12.79
C VAL A 127 16.34 25.32 -12.42
N PRO A 128 15.97 24.39 -11.53
CA PRO A 128 16.80 23.22 -11.22
C PRO A 128 17.12 22.38 -12.47
N ASP A 129 18.34 21.87 -12.57
CA ASP A 129 18.73 20.97 -13.68
C ASP A 129 17.86 19.70 -13.76
N ASN A 130 17.35 19.25 -12.61
CA ASN A 130 16.45 18.10 -12.48
C ASN A 130 14.96 18.47 -12.44
N ILE A 131 14.55 19.61 -13.04
CA ILE A 131 13.18 20.11 -12.98
C ILE A 131 12.13 19.09 -13.43
N LYS A 132 12.45 18.22 -14.40
CA LYS A 132 11.54 17.17 -14.87
C LYS A 132 11.21 16.17 -13.75
N ASP A 133 12.22 15.66 -13.05
CA ASP A 133 12.06 14.68 -11.98
C ASP A 133 11.32 15.29 -10.79
N VAL A 134 11.63 16.56 -10.49
CA VAL A 134 10.95 17.35 -9.46
C VAL A 134 9.46 17.53 -9.80
N CYS A 135 9.14 17.86 -11.05
CA CYS A 135 7.75 17.98 -11.52
C CYS A 135 7.04 16.64 -11.50
N PHE A 136 7.71 15.55 -11.86
CA PHE A 136 7.17 14.20 -11.81
C PHE A 136 6.79 13.80 -10.37
N ALA A 137 7.71 14.02 -9.42
CA ALA A 137 7.45 13.79 -8.00
C ALA A 137 6.28 14.66 -7.48
N LEU A 138 6.23 15.94 -7.88
CA LEU A 138 5.17 16.85 -7.48
C LEU A 138 3.80 16.42 -8.04
N VAL A 139 3.70 16.11 -9.33
CA VAL A 139 2.45 15.63 -9.95
C VAL A 139 2.01 14.31 -9.33
N GLY A 140 2.94 13.40 -9.04
CA GLY A 140 2.65 12.13 -8.36
C GLY A 140 2.07 12.29 -6.96
N LEU A 141 2.51 13.30 -6.21
CA LEU A 141 2.00 13.61 -4.85
C LEU A 141 0.73 14.47 -4.86
N TRP A 142 0.63 15.42 -5.79
CA TRP A 142 -0.49 16.34 -5.90
C TRP A 142 -1.72 15.70 -6.55
N GLN A 143 -1.49 14.97 -7.64
CA GLN A 143 -2.50 14.20 -8.39
C GLN A 143 -3.67 15.04 -8.89
N PRO A 144 -3.43 15.88 -9.92
CA PRO A 144 -4.34 16.95 -10.32
C PRO A 144 -5.74 16.48 -10.74
N THR A 145 -5.86 15.23 -11.18
CA THR A 145 -7.06 14.64 -11.78
C THR A 145 -7.52 13.37 -11.06
N MET A 146 -6.94 13.07 -9.90
CA MET A 146 -7.38 11.94 -9.07
C MET A 146 -8.65 12.29 -8.29
N PHE A 147 -9.55 11.32 -8.19
CA PHE A 147 -10.80 11.44 -7.46
C PHE A 147 -11.06 10.17 -6.68
N ALA A 148 -11.11 10.25 -5.35
CA ALA A 148 -11.27 9.09 -4.49
C ALA A 148 -12.38 9.27 -3.45
N PRO A 149 -13.67 9.38 -3.82
CA PRO A 149 -14.71 8.99 -2.89
C PRO A 149 -14.67 7.47 -2.78
N ASP A 150 -14.92 6.97 -1.58
CA ASP A 150 -15.10 5.55 -1.37
C ASP A 150 -16.25 5.04 -2.25
N ARG A 151 -15.94 4.23 -3.27
CA ARG A 151 -16.95 3.61 -4.14
C ARG A 151 -17.56 2.38 -3.48
N PHE A 152 -17.03 1.93 -2.35
CA PHE A 152 -17.46 0.70 -1.70
C PHE A 152 -18.96 0.72 -1.35
N PRO A 153 -19.57 1.79 -0.79
CA PRO A 153 -21.00 1.80 -0.50
C PRO A 153 -21.88 1.70 -1.76
N GLU A 154 -21.47 2.34 -2.86
CA GLU A 154 -22.17 2.26 -4.15
C GLU A 154 -22.11 0.83 -4.71
N GLN A 155 -20.93 0.21 -4.68
CA GLN A 155 -20.76 -1.17 -5.15
C GLN A 155 -21.49 -2.17 -4.25
N LEU A 156 -21.52 -1.95 -2.94
CA LEU A 156 -22.26 -2.80 -2.00
C LEU A 156 -23.77 -2.74 -2.25
N ALA A 157 -24.31 -1.54 -2.48
CA ALA A 157 -25.71 -1.36 -2.85
C ALA A 157 -26.05 -2.04 -4.19
N GLU A 158 -25.13 -1.98 -5.16
CA GLU A 158 -25.29 -2.66 -6.44
C GLU A 158 -25.28 -4.19 -6.29
N VAL A 159 -24.37 -4.75 -5.49
CA VAL A 159 -24.34 -6.20 -5.20
C VAL A 159 -25.66 -6.64 -4.56
N ALA A 160 -26.16 -5.89 -3.56
CA ALA A 160 -27.43 -6.18 -2.91
C ALA A 160 -28.62 -6.12 -3.89
N ARG A 161 -28.61 -5.16 -4.81
CA ARG A 161 -29.62 -5.04 -5.87
C ARG A 161 -29.58 -6.25 -6.80
N VAL A 162 -28.40 -6.64 -7.28
CA VAL A 162 -28.22 -7.78 -8.19
C VAL A 162 -28.62 -9.10 -7.52
N ASP A 163 -28.36 -9.26 -6.21
CA ASP A 163 -28.85 -10.41 -5.43
C ASP A 163 -30.38 -10.46 -5.38
N SER A 164 -31.04 -9.33 -5.13
CA SER A 164 -32.50 -9.25 -5.12
C SER A 164 -33.14 -9.63 -6.47
N GLU A 165 -32.39 -9.51 -7.56
CA GLU A 165 -32.78 -9.89 -8.93
C GLU A 165 -32.39 -11.34 -9.29
N GLY A 166 -31.75 -12.07 -8.37
CA GLY A 166 -31.32 -13.45 -8.56
C GLY A 166 -30.06 -13.62 -9.40
N GLY A 167 -29.28 -12.54 -9.63
CA GLY A 167 -28.11 -12.54 -10.52
C GLY A 167 -26.75 -12.62 -9.80
N LEU A 168 -26.72 -12.88 -8.49
CA LEU A 168 -25.49 -12.84 -7.68
C LEU A 168 -24.44 -13.86 -8.14
N ARG A 169 -24.86 -15.06 -8.55
CA ARG A 169 -23.96 -16.12 -9.01
C ARG A 169 -23.25 -15.74 -10.31
N GLU A 170 -24.00 -15.18 -11.26
CA GLU A 170 -23.48 -14.68 -12.52
C GLU A 170 -22.54 -13.49 -12.32
N LEU A 171 -22.86 -12.59 -11.38
CA LEU A 171 -22.00 -11.46 -11.04
C LEU A 171 -20.66 -11.90 -10.45
N LEU A 172 -20.68 -12.87 -9.53
CA LEU A 172 -19.46 -13.44 -8.94
C LEU A 172 -18.61 -14.13 -10.01
N ALA A 173 -19.21 -15.01 -10.82
CA ALA A 173 -18.50 -15.72 -11.89
C ALA A 173 -17.89 -14.75 -12.90
N GLY A 174 -18.65 -13.77 -13.39
CA GLY A 174 -18.15 -12.77 -14.33
C GLY A 174 -17.08 -11.84 -13.74
N THR A 175 -17.11 -11.60 -12.42
CA THR A 175 -16.07 -10.84 -11.72
C THR A 175 -14.78 -11.65 -11.64
N ASN A 176 -14.85 -12.93 -11.26
CA ASN A 176 -13.68 -13.80 -11.28
C ASN A 176 -13.05 -13.89 -12.67
N ASP A 177 -13.84 -14.10 -13.72
CA ASP A 177 -13.32 -14.17 -15.09
C ASP A 177 -12.65 -12.86 -15.55
N ARG A 178 -13.13 -11.70 -15.07
CA ARG A 178 -12.46 -10.41 -15.31
C ARG A 178 -11.12 -10.34 -14.57
N PHE A 179 -11.11 -10.72 -13.30
CA PHE A 179 -9.92 -10.67 -12.46
C PHE A 179 -8.83 -11.62 -12.96
N SER A 180 -9.19 -12.86 -13.34
CA SER A 180 -8.26 -13.81 -13.96
C SER A 180 -7.63 -13.25 -15.23
N ARG A 181 -8.41 -12.60 -16.11
CA ARG A 181 -7.86 -11.95 -17.32
C ARG A 181 -6.87 -10.83 -16.99
N HIS A 182 -7.15 -10.02 -15.96
CA HIS A 182 -6.20 -9.00 -15.48
C HIS A 182 -4.93 -9.62 -14.88
N LEU A 183 -5.02 -10.79 -14.26
CA LEU A 183 -3.83 -11.52 -13.80
C LEU A 183 -2.97 -11.95 -14.99
N ASP A 184 -3.58 -12.54 -16.02
CA ASP A 184 -2.91 -13.02 -17.25
C ASP A 184 -2.21 -11.88 -18.01
N THR A 185 -2.89 -10.74 -18.18
CA THR A 185 -2.33 -9.56 -18.86
C THR A 185 -1.40 -8.73 -17.97
N ARG A 186 -1.24 -9.12 -16.69
CA ARG A 186 -0.50 -8.38 -15.67
C ARG A 186 -1.01 -6.95 -15.43
N GLN A 187 -2.23 -6.64 -15.86
CA GLN A 187 -2.84 -5.32 -15.65
C GLN A 187 -3.52 -5.27 -14.28
N VAL A 188 -3.57 -4.07 -13.68
CA VAL A 188 -4.34 -3.84 -12.45
C VAL A 188 -5.76 -3.43 -12.87
N PRO A 189 -6.83 -4.06 -12.33
CA PRO A 189 -8.19 -3.67 -12.62
C PRO A 189 -8.45 -2.21 -12.23
N GLN A 190 -9.40 -1.59 -12.92
CA GLN A 190 -9.81 -0.22 -12.61
C GLN A 190 -10.37 -0.11 -11.20
N SER A 191 -10.40 1.12 -10.66
CA SER A 191 -10.79 1.34 -9.28
C SER A 191 -12.16 0.76 -8.93
N ARG A 192 -13.13 0.94 -9.83
CA ARG A 192 -14.49 0.43 -9.68
C ARG A 192 -14.56 -1.09 -9.63
N GLU A 193 -13.78 -1.77 -10.46
CA GLU A 193 -13.76 -3.24 -10.52
C GLU A 193 -13.17 -3.83 -9.23
N LEU A 194 -12.09 -3.23 -8.72
CA LEU A 194 -11.53 -3.58 -7.40
C LEU A 194 -12.56 -3.41 -6.29
N MET A 195 -13.29 -2.29 -6.28
CA MET A 195 -14.30 -2.02 -5.26
C MET A 195 -15.52 -2.94 -5.37
N LEU A 196 -15.90 -3.35 -6.59
CA LEU A 196 -16.93 -4.36 -6.81
C LEU A 196 -16.50 -5.72 -6.24
N GLY A 197 -15.24 -6.11 -6.46
CA GLY A 197 -14.70 -7.35 -5.89
C GLY A 197 -14.70 -7.34 -4.36
N LEU A 198 -14.29 -6.22 -3.74
CA LEU A 198 -14.35 -6.05 -2.28
C LEU A 198 -15.79 -6.05 -1.74
N ALA A 199 -16.72 -5.39 -2.44
CA ALA A 199 -18.12 -5.36 -2.08
C ALA A 199 -18.74 -6.76 -2.15
N LEU A 200 -18.40 -7.56 -3.18
CA LEU A 200 -18.81 -8.96 -3.28
C LEU A 200 -18.29 -9.79 -2.12
N ILE A 201 -17.01 -9.62 -1.74
CA ILE A 201 -16.43 -10.31 -0.58
C ILE A 201 -17.22 -9.92 0.68
N SER A 202 -17.37 -8.63 0.96
CA SER A 202 -18.10 -8.15 2.15
C SER A 202 -19.52 -8.69 2.22
N TYR A 203 -20.26 -8.62 1.10
CA TYR A 203 -21.66 -9.03 1.04
C TYR A 203 -21.83 -10.53 1.27
N LEU A 204 -20.86 -11.34 0.82
CA LEU A 204 -20.90 -12.79 0.94
C LEU A 204 -20.35 -13.29 2.28
N SER A 205 -19.48 -12.52 2.94
CA SER A 205 -18.93 -12.84 4.27
C SER A 205 -19.90 -12.60 5.42
N ASP A 206 -20.83 -11.64 5.28
CA ASP A 206 -21.78 -11.24 6.33
C ASP A 206 -23.03 -12.15 6.45
N ASP A 207 -23.16 -13.19 5.63
CA ASP A 207 -24.41 -13.94 5.52
C ASP A 207 -24.26 -15.46 5.64
N ASP A 208 -25.17 -16.09 6.39
CA ASP A 208 -25.48 -17.53 6.39
C ASP A 208 -25.92 -18.05 4.98
N ARG A 209 -25.80 -17.21 3.93
CA ARG A 209 -26.11 -17.49 2.51
C ARG A 209 -24.98 -18.21 1.76
N LEU A 210 -23.99 -18.74 2.48
CA LEU A 210 -22.90 -19.60 2.00
C LEU A 210 -23.36 -20.96 1.40
N PHE A 211 -24.61 -21.08 0.96
CA PHE A 211 -25.14 -22.22 0.22
C PHE A 211 -25.02 -22.03 -1.31
N LEU A 212 -24.04 -21.24 -1.78
CA LEU A 212 -23.59 -21.37 -3.16
C LEU A 212 -22.67 -22.61 -3.23
N PRO A 213 -23.01 -23.68 -3.96
CA PRO A 213 -22.25 -24.94 -3.99
C PRO A 213 -20.83 -24.83 -4.60
N ASP A 214 -20.37 -23.61 -4.91
CA ASP A 214 -19.10 -23.28 -5.56
C ASP A 214 -18.20 -22.43 -4.64
N ALA A 215 -18.21 -22.67 -3.32
CA ALA A 215 -17.46 -21.93 -2.28
C ALA A 215 -15.94 -21.73 -2.57
N ILE A 216 -15.41 -22.44 -3.56
CA ILE A 216 -14.04 -22.33 -4.09
C ILE A 216 -13.78 -20.99 -4.82
N LYS A 217 -14.80 -20.22 -5.22
CA LYS A 217 -14.63 -19.02 -6.06
C LYS A 217 -14.34 -17.70 -5.31
N ILE A 218 -14.71 -17.58 -4.04
CA ILE A 218 -14.50 -16.33 -3.28
C ILE A 218 -13.04 -16.19 -2.86
N GLU A 219 -12.40 -17.29 -2.43
CA GLU A 219 -10.99 -17.28 -2.05
C GLU A 219 -10.08 -16.93 -3.25
N ASP A 220 -10.43 -17.37 -4.46
CA ASP A 220 -9.73 -16.96 -5.69
C ASP A 220 -9.87 -15.46 -5.96
N LEU A 221 -11.03 -14.87 -5.66
CA LEU A 221 -11.24 -13.42 -5.77
C LEU A 221 -10.40 -12.66 -4.74
N LYS A 222 -10.38 -13.10 -3.48
CA LYS A 222 -9.52 -12.55 -2.42
C LYS A 222 -8.05 -12.60 -2.82
N ARG A 223 -7.58 -13.77 -3.30
CA ARG A 223 -6.21 -13.95 -3.80
C ARG A 223 -5.91 -12.97 -4.94
N SER A 224 -6.79 -12.89 -5.94
CA SER A 224 -6.62 -12.00 -7.09
C SER A 224 -6.53 -10.53 -6.67
N ILE A 225 -7.43 -10.06 -5.80
CA ILE A 225 -7.41 -8.70 -5.25
C ILE A 225 -6.14 -8.45 -4.44
N GLY A 226 -5.70 -9.40 -3.62
CA GLY A 226 -4.45 -9.33 -2.87
C GLY A 226 -3.25 -9.11 -3.79
N ILE A 227 -3.12 -9.91 -4.86
CA ILE A 227 -2.08 -9.75 -5.88
C ILE A 227 -2.13 -8.36 -6.51
N PHE A 228 -3.32 -7.84 -6.83
CA PHE A 228 -3.46 -6.49 -7.38
C PHE A 228 -3.07 -5.40 -6.38
N ALA A 229 -3.37 -5.57 -5.09
CA ALA A 229 -2.95 -4.64 -4.05
C ALA A 229 -1.41 -4.60 -3.92
N VAL A 230 -0.75 -5.75 -3.93
CA VAL A 230 0.73 -5.82 -3.94
C VAL A 230 1.30 -5.17 -5.21
N ARG A 231 0.71 -5.40 -6.38
CA ARG A 231 1.12 -4.72 -7.63
C ARG A 231 0.94 -3.20 -7.54
N LEU A 232 -0.14 -2.72 -6.92
CA LEU A 232 -0.34 -1.29 -6.66
C LEU A 232 0.74 -0.72 -5.72
N ALA A 233 1.06 -1.42 -4.64
CA ALA A 233 2.11 -1.01 -3.71
C ALA A 233 3.48 -0.92 -4.39
N ASN A 234 3.80 -1.88 -5.27
CA ASN A 234 5.06 -1.92 -6.01
C ASN A 234 5.27 -0.76 -6.99
N THR A 235 4.23 0.03 -7.31
CA THR A 235 4.39 1.27 -8.08
C THR A 235 5.13 2.36 -7.30
N LYS A 236 5.22 2.25 -5.96
CA LYS A 236 5.83 3.22 -5.04
C LYS A 236 5.21 4.62 -5.08
N GLU A 237 4.03 4.75 -5.67
CA GLU A 237 3.26 5.99 -5.65
C GLU A 237 2.45 6.09 -4.38
N HIS A 238 2.59 7.19 -3.64
CA HIS A 238 2.00 7.36 -2.30
C HIS A 238 0.53 6.91 -2.20
N THR A 239 -0.35 7.38 -3.09
CA THR A 239 -1.78 7.03 -2.96
C THR A 239 -2.12 5.63 -3.43
N LYS A 240 -1.32 5.04 -4.32
CA LYS A 240 -1.50 3.63 -4.69
C LYS A 240 -1.04 2.75 -3.54
N CYS A 241 0.01 3.13 -2.82
CA CYS A 241 0.42 2.47 -1.58
C CYS A 241 -0.65 2.62 -0.48
N ASP A 242 -1.20 3.82 -0.25
CA ASP A 242 -2.30 4.00 0.72
C ASP A 242 -3.53 3.17 0.34
N ARG A 243 -3.88 3.14 -0.94
CA ARG A 243 -5.01 2.35 -1.43
C ARG A 243 -4.74 0.85 -1.30
N ALA A 244 -3.55 0.39 -1.66
CA ALA A 244 -3.13 -0.99 -1.44
C ALA A 244 -3.23 -1.36 0.04
N ALA A 245 -2.83 -0.46 0.94
CA ALA A 245 -2.95 -0.65 2.38
C ALA A 245 -4.38 -0.92 2.82
N LEU A 246 -5.33 -0.09 2.36
CA LEU A 246 -6.75 -0.22 2.70
C LEU A 246 -7.34 -1.52 2.15
N ILE A 247 -6.95 -1.91 0.92
CA ILE A 247 -7.38 -3.18 0.31
C ILE A 247 -6.86 -4.37 1.13
N LEU A 248 -5.56 -4.38 1.45
CA LEU A 248 -4.93 -5.46 2.22
C LEU A 248 -5.48 -5.51 3.65
N GLU A 249 -5.72 -4.37 4.29
CA GLU A 249 -6.34 -4.30 5.62
C GLU A 249 -7.78 -4.82 5.60
N PHE A 250 -8.56 -4.51 4.56
CA PHE A 250 -9.90 -5.08 4.39
C PHE A 250 -9.84 -6.61 4.29
N LEU A 251 -9.00 -7.15 3.38
CA LEU A 251 -8.87 -8.59 3.17
C LEU A 251 -8.35 -9.29 4.43
N TRP A 252 -7.42 -8.66 5.15
CA TRP A 252 -6.90 -9.17 6.42
C TRP A 252 -8.00 -9.29 7.47
N ARG A 253 -8.81 -8.24 7.64
CA ARG A 253 -9.94 -8.22 8.59
C ARG A 253 -11.03 -9.24 8.22
N ASP A 254 -11.24 -9.47 6.93
CA ASP A 254 -12.13 -10.51 6.40
C ASP A 254 -11.57 -11.93 6.58
N GLY A 255 -10.30 -12.06 6.95
CA GLY A 255 -9.67 -13.33 7.34
C GLY A 255 -8.69 -13.92 6.34
N PHE A 256 -8.36 -13.21 5.26
CA PHE A 256 -7.33 -13.63 4.32
C PHE A 256 -5.93 -13.34 4.88
N MET A 257 -5.29 -14.37 5.45
CA MET A 257 -4.02 -14.28 6.18
C MET A 257 -2.85 -13.69 5.37
N GLN A 258 -2.72 -14.06 4.10
CA GLN A 258 -1.64 -13.55 3.24
C GLN A 258 -1.70 -12.02 3.11
N ALA A 259 -2.90 -11.42 3.10
CA ALA A 259 -3.02 -9.97 3.07
C ALA A 259 -2.46 -9.31 4.34
N GLY A 260 -2.52 -9.98 5.50
CA GLY A 260 -1.88 -9.49 6.73
C GLY A 260 -0.34 -9.47 6.62
N VAL A 261 0.25 -10.50 6.01
CA VAL A 261 1.69 -10.57 5.73
C VAL A 261 2.11 -9.44 4.77
N ASP A 262 1.38 -9.28 3.67
CA ASP A 262 1.64 -8.24 2.67
C ASP A 262 1.45 -6.83 3.25
N LEU A 263 0.44 -6.65 4.13
CA LEU A 263 0.19 -5.39 4.85
C LEU A 263 1.38 -5.04 5.74
N ALA A 264 1.87 -5.98 6.55
CA ALA A 264 3.03 -5.77 7.40
C ALA A 264 4.30 -5.42 6.58
N ARG A 265 4.54 -6.14 5.47
CA ARG A 265 5.65 -5.85 4.55
C ARG A 265 5.54 -4.43 4.00
N MET A 266 4.33 -4.05 3.57
CA MET A 266 4.10 -2.74 2.98
C MET A 266 4.30 -1.59 3.98
N TYR A 267 3.89 -1.75 5.24
CA TYR A 267 4.18 -0.76 6.29
C TYR A 267 5.67 -0.70 6.65
N SER A 268 6.40 -1.82 6.55
CA SER A 268 7.84 -1.86 6.82
C SER A 268 8.70 -1.26 5.71
N GLU A 269 8.33 -1.46 4.44
CA GLU A 269 9.20 -1.19 3.31
C GLU A 269 8.71 -0.02 2.44
N PHE A 270 7.43 -0.02 2.05
CA PHE A 270 6.90 0.91 1.07
C PHE A 270 6.39 2.22 1.69
N LEU A 271 5.73 2.13 2.85
CA LEU A 271 5.19 3.30 3.54
C LEU A 271 6.17 3.92 4.54
N ARG A 272 7.20 3.18 4.98
CA ARG A 272 8.21 3.64 5.96
C ARG A 272 8.87 4.99 5.64
N PRO A 273 9.22 5.33 4.38
CA PRO A 273 9.80 6.64 4.06
C PRO A 273 8.86 7.82 4.37
N VAL A 274 7.56 7.57 4.47
CA VAL A 274 6.52 8.58 4.71
C VAL A 274 5.92 8.47 6.10
N ARG A 275 5.76 7.24 6.62
CA ARG A 275 5.26 6.91 7.96
C ARG A 275 6.44 6.37 8.76
N GLN A 276 7.06 7.22 9.57
CA GLN A 276 8.28 6.87 10.34
C GLN A 276 8.04 5.74 11.37
N ASP A 277 6.80 5.42 11.70
CA ASP A 277 6.44 4.44 12.73
C ASP A 277 6.23 3.03 12.14
N THR A 278 7.06 2.08 12.58
CA THR A 278 7.01 0.65 12.21
C THR A 278 6.13 -0.18 13.16
N SER A 279 5.56 0.43 14.21
CA SER A 279 4.75 -0.25 15.23
C SER A 279 3.55 -1.00 14.62
N TYR A 280 2.91 -0.44 13.60
CA TYR A 280 1.78 -1.07 12.94
C TYR A 280 2.18 -2.33 12.15
N ALA A 281 3.38 -2.35 11.55
CA ALA A 281 3.92 -3.54 10.88
C ALA A 281 4.16 -4.67 11.90
N LEU A 282 4.79 -4.35 13.04
CA LEU A 282 5.03 -5.30 14.14
C LEU A 282 3.71 -5.84 14.71
N HIS A 283 2.74 -4.96 14.95
CA HIS A 283 1.42 -5.36 15.45
C HIS A 283 0.69 -6.30 14.50
N THR A 284 0.72 -5.99 13.19
CA THR A 284 0.06 -6.79 12.17
C THR A 284 0.71 -8.17 12.04
N ILE A 285 2.05 -8.25 11.97
CA ILE A 285 2.72 -9.55 11.82
C ILE A 285 2.55 -10.44 13.06
N ASP A 286 2.49 -9.85 14.26
CA ASP A 286 2.20 -10.58 15.49
C ASP A 286 0.78 -11.15 15.50
N ALA A 287 -0.20 -10.39 14.99
CA ALA A 287 -1.59 -10.85 14.89
C ALA A 287 -1.72 -12.00 13.86
N VAL A 288 -0.99 -11.92 12.75
CA VAL A 288 -0.90 -13.02 11.78
C VAL A 288 -0.28 -14.26 12.45
N LEU A 289 0.87 -14.12 13.13
CA LEU A 289 1.51 -15.24 13.82
C LEU A 289 0.59 -15.90 14.86
N HIS A 290 -0.12 -15.12 15.68
CA HIS A 290 -1.07 -15.68 16.66
C HIS A 290 -2.20 -16.47 16.00
N ARG A 291 -2.73 -15.97 14.87
CA ARG A 291 -3.78 -16.67 14.13
C ARG A 291 -3.24 -17.95 13.49
N TYR A 292 -2.01 -17.92 12.95
CA TYR A 292 -1.32 -19.11 12.46
C TYR A 292 -1.15 -20.16 13.56
N MET A 293 -0.68 -19.77 14.74
CA MET A 293 -0.52 -20.69 15.87
C MET A 293 -1.83 -21.33 16.34
N SER A 294 -2.97 -20.66 16.13
CA SER A 294 -4.29 -21.15 16.53
C SER A 294 -4.85 -22.19 15.55
N ASP A 295 -4.58 -22.03 14.25
CA ASP A 295 -5.01 -22.95 13.19
C ASP A 295 -3.99 -22.99 12.04
N PRO A 296 -2.89 -23.75 12.18
CA PRO A 296 -1.81 -23.78 11.20
C PRO A 296 -2.22 -24.40 9.86
N GLU A 297 -3.14 -25.36 9.88
CA GLU A 297 -3.54 -26.14 8.70
C GLU A 297 -4.43 -25.34 7.74
N SER A 298 -5.22 -24.40 8.28
CA SER A 298 -6.13 -23.55 7.49
C SER A 298 -5.61 -22.13 7.27
N ALA A 299 -4.47 -21.77 7.87
CA ALA A 299 -3.96 -20.40 7.84
C ALA A 299 -3.56 -19.92 6.44
N PHE A 300 -2.96 -20.77 5.61
CA PHE A 300 -2.50 -20.40 4.28
C PHE A 300 -2.94 -21.40 3.23
N THR A 301 -3.30 -20.89 2.05
CA THR A 301 -3.67 -21.74 0.90
C THR A 301 -2.47 -22.18 0.08
N GLU A 302 -1.33 -21.49 0.21
CA GLU A 302 -0.07 -21.76 -0.50
C GLU A 302 1.03 -22.12 0.50
N TYR A 303 1.86 -23.10 0.15
CA TYR A 303 2.90 -23.64 1.03
C TYR A 303 3.97 -22.60 1.38
N GLU A 304 4.35 -21.73 0.43
CA GLU A 304 5.39 -20.72 0.62
C GLU A 304 4.95 -19.55 1.52
N SER A 305 3.64 -19.32 1.69
CA SER A 305 3.11 -18.22 2.49
C SER A 305 3.52 -18.26 3.96
N ALA A 306 3.62 -19.46 4.54
CA ALA A 306 4.09 -19.61 5.92
C ALA A 306 5.57 -19.21 6.05
N THR A 307 6.40 -19.63 5.10
CA THR A 307 7.82 -19.25 5.02
C THR A 307 7.97 -17.74 4.93
N ASP A 308 7.20 -17.09 4.05
CA ASP A 308 7.18 -15.64 3.88
C ASP A 308 6.80 -14.89 5.17
N MET A 309 5.79 -15.40 5.89
CA MET A 309 5.34 -14.84 7.16
C MET A 309 6.44 -14.89 8.23
N PHE A 310 7.06 -16.05 8.42
CA PHE A 310 8.12 -16.22 9.42
C PHE A 310 9.38 -15.43 9.08
N ALA A 311 9.77 -15.41 7.80
CA ALA A 311 10.90 -14.60 7.33
C ALA A 311 10.66 -13.11 7.59
N LEU A 312 9.45 -12.62 7.29
CA LEU A 312 9.08 -11.23 7.54
C LEU A 312 9.04 -10.91 9.04
N HIS A 313 8.49 -11.80 9.88
CA HIS A 313 8.47 -11.64 11.34
C HIS A 313 9.89 -11.48 11.89
N ALA A 314 10.79 -12.40 11.53
CA ALA A 314 12.18 -12.38 11.97
C ALA A 314 12.93 -11.13 11.50
N LEU A 315 12.69 -10.68 10.26
CA LEU A 315 13.25 -9.45 9.70
C LEU A 315 12.80 -8.22 10.48
N LEU A 316 11.49 -8.12 10.77
CA LEU A 316 10.92 -6.96 11.44
C LEU A 316 11.45 -6.79 12.87
N TYR A 317 11.50 -7.87 13.64
CA TYR A 317 12.00 -7.81 15.02
C TYR A 317 13.52 -7.61 15.09
N SER A 318 14.28 -8.18 14.15
CA SER A 318 15.72 -7.94 14.05
C SER A 318 16.02 -6.46 13.76
N ARG A 319 15.25 -5.83 12.85
CA ARG A 319 15.32 -4.38 12.61
C ARG A 319 14.89 -3.57 13.84
N ALA A 320 13.83 -3.96 14.52
CA ALA A 320 13.35 -3.28 15.73
C ALA A 320 14.42 -3.27 16.84
N ILE A 321 15.14 -4.38 17.04
CA ILE A 321 16.28 -4.47 17.97
C ILE A 321 17.37 -3.47 17.59
N LEU A 322 17.79 -3.45 16.32
CA LEU A 322 18.87 -2.59 15.84
C LEU A 322 18.51 -1.09 15.92
N GLU A 323 17.27 -0.75 15.59
CA GLU A 323 16.79 0.63 15.54
C GLU A 323 16.49 1.22 16.93
N ASN A 324 16.23 0.37 17.93
CA ASN A 324 15.87 0.77 19.29
C ASN A 324 16.94 0.40 20.32
N SER A 325 18.23 0.49 19.94
CA SER A 325 19.40 0.15 20.78
C SER A 325 19.64 1.08 21.99
N GLY A 326 18.59 1.66 22.55
CA GLY A 326 18.56 2.47 23.77
C GLY A 326 17.31 2.24 24.63
N ASP A 327 16.39 1.40 24.19
CA ASP A 327 15.16 1.07 24.91
C ASP A 327 15.30 -0.26 25.66
N GLU A 328 15.71 -0.19 26.94
CA GLU A 328 15.92 -1.38 27.78
C GLU A 328 14.63 -2.19 27.99
N GLN A 329 13.46 -1.54 28.04
CA GLN A 329 12.18 -2.24 28.23
C GLN A 329 11.72 -2.90 26.93
N GLY A 330 11.85 -2.20 25.80
CA GLY A 330 11.54 -2.74 24.47
C GLY A 330 12.46 -3.89 24.06
N MET A 331 13.74 -3.86 24.43
CA MET A 331 14.71 -4.87 24.00
C MET A 331 14.34 -6.29 24.42
N GLN A 332 13.86 -6.46 25.66
CA GLN A 332 13.39 -7.76 26.14
C GLN A 332 12.20 -8.25 25.30
N ILE A 333 11.22 -7.38 25.05
CA ILE A 333 10.02 -7.70 24.28
C ILE A 333 10.40 -8.09 22.84
N TYR A 334 11.28 -7.33 22.20
CA TYR A 334 11.70 -7.62 20.83
C TYR A 334 12.45 -8.95 20.70
N ALA A 335 13.35 -9.25 21.64
CA ALA A 335 14.09 -10.51 21.68
C ALA A 335 13.15 -11.71 21.94
N GLU A 336 12.21 -11.57 22.89
CA GLU A 336 11.21 -12.60 23.17
C GLU A 336 10.35 -12.92 21.95
N LYS A 337 9.85 -11.87 21.28
CA LYS A 337 9.02 -12.01 20.09
C LYS A 337 9.77 -12.64 18.92
N LEU A 338 10.99 -12.17 18.64
CA LEU A 338 11.85 -12.76 17.61
C LEU A 338 12.04 -14.26 17.83
N LEU A 339 12.40 -14.65 19.05
CA LEU A 339 12.62 -16.05 19.40
C LEU A 339 11.32 -16.86 19.36
N GLN A 340 10.19 -16.30 19.78
CA GLN A 340 8.88 -16.96 19.67
C GLN A 340 8.57 -17.31 18.20
N GLY A 341 8.73 -16.35 17.28
CA GLY A 341 8.52 -16.57 15.85
C GLY A 341 9.46 -17.63 15.28
N LEU A 342 10.76 -17.54 15.58
CA LEU A 342 11.77 -18.48 15.09
C LEU A 342 11.55 -19.91 15.62
N LEU A 343 11.25 -20.07 16.91
CA LEU A 343 10.99 -21.38 17.51
C LEU A 343 9.72 -22.02 16.95
N CYS A 344 8.67 -21.21 16.74
CA CYS A 344 7.44 -21.66 16.09
C CYS A 344 7.74 -22.14 14.65
N ALA A 345 8.52 -21.38 13.88
CA ALA A 345 8.93 -21.78 12.54
C ALA A 345 9.72 -23.11 12.55
N VAL A 346 10.62 -23.30 13.52
CA VAL A 346 11.38 -24.55 13.70
C VAL A 346 10.47 -25.74 14.03
N SER A 347 9.47 -25.57 14.92
CA SER A 347 8.55 -26.65 15.29
C SER A 347 7.60 -27.02 14.14
N HIS A 348 7.31 -26.07 13.26
CA HIS A 348 6.50 -26.29 12.05
C HIS A 348 7.34 -26.69 10.81
N HIS A 349 8.63 -26.99 10.99
CA HIS A 349 9.53 -27.46 9.93
C HIS A 349 9.67 -26.49 8.74
N ILE A 350 9.58 -25.19 8.98
CA ILE A 350 9.77 -24.17 7.96
C ILE A 350 11.23 -24.16 7.50
N GLU A 351 11.42 -24.12 6.18
CA GLU A 351 12.75 -24.10 5.56
C GLU A 351 13.56 -22.87 6.02
N GLY A 352 14.85 -23.09 6.32
CA GLY A 352 15.76 -22.02 6.78
C GLY A 352 15.56 -21.56 8.24
N ALA A 353 14.45 -21.91 8.90
CA ALA A 353 14.12 -21.44 10.25
C ALA A 353 15.15 -21.86 11.31
N ARG A 354 15.70 -23.09 11.21
CA ARG A 354 16.73 -23.58 12.14
C ARG A 354 18.01 -22.78 12.04
N GLU A 355 18.42 -22.43 10.83
CA GLU A 355 19.64 -21.66 10.64
C GLU A 355 19.44 -20.21 11.06
N ALA A 356 18.27 -19.61 10.80
CA ALA A 356 17.95 -18.28 11.34
C ALA A 356 17.96 -18.26 12.88
N ALA A 357 17.35 -19.26 13.53
CA ALA A 357 17.38 -19.41 14.98
C ALA A 357 18.80 -19.61 15.53
N LYS A 358 19.62 -20.41 14.84
CA LYS A 358 21.02 -20.64 15.19
C LYS A 358 21.87 -19.38 14.99
N SER A 359 21.68 -18.65 13.89
CA SER A 359 22.38 -17.38 13.64
C SER A 359 22.08 -16.35 14.74
N PHE A 360 20.83 -16.29 15.21
CA PHE A 360 20.50 -15.44 16.34
C PHE A 360 21.05 -15.97 17.67
N LEU A 361 20.92 -17.26 18.00
CA LEU A 361 21.31 -17.79 19.31
C LEU A 361 22.83 -18.05 19.45
N GLN A 362 23.54 -18.32 18.35
CA GLN A 362 24.95 -18.71 18.27
C GLN A 362 25.71 -17.97 17.15
N PRO A 363 25.84 -16.63 17.25
CA PRO A 363 26.39 -15.80 16.16
C PRO A 363 27.84 -16.10 15.80
N SER A 364 28.61 -16.74 16.70
CA SER A 364 30.02 -17.11 16.47
C SER A 364 30.23 -18.22 15.43
N THR A 365 29.16 -18.82 14.91
CA THR A 365 29.22 -19.94 13.94
C THR A 365 28.76 -19.57 12.53
N ILE A 366 28.53 -18.28 12.28
CA ILE A 366 27.92 -17.77 11.04
C ILE A 366 28.97 -17.57 9.94
N ASP A 367 28.57 -17.89 8.70
CA ASP A 367 29.27 -17.47 7.50
C ASP A 367 28.99 -15.98 7.22
N PRO A 368 30.01 -15.10 7.25
CA PRO A 368 29.83 -13.66 7.02
C PRO A 368 29.42 -13.30 5.59
N SER A 369 29.37 -14.25 4.65
CA SER A 369 28.88 -14.03 3.28
C SER A 369 27.36 -14.15 3.13
N ASP A 370 26.64 -14.65 4.14
CA ASP A 370 25.17 -14.71 4.17
C ASP A 370 24.57 -13.46 4.84
N GLU A 371 24.09 -12.52 4.02
CA GLU A 371 23.49 -11.25 4.47
C GLU A 371 22.33 -11.43 5.46
N GLY A 372 21.53 -12.50 5.34
CA GLY A 372 20.44 -12.79 6.26
C GLY A 372 20.94 -13.18 7.65
N SER A 373 21.96 -14.03 7.69
CA SER A 373 22.61 -14.43 8.94
C SER A 373 23.37 -13.27 9.60
N VAL A 374 23.95 -12.36 8.82
CA VAL A 374 24.59 -11.14 9.36
C VAL A 374 23.58 -10.26 10.10
N LEU A 375 22.36 -10.07 9.58
CA LEU A 375 21.32 -9.29 10.26
C LEU A 375 20.98 -9.86 11.65
N TYR A 376 20.77 -11.17 11.73
CA TYR A 376 20.47 -11.86 13.00
C TYR A 376 21.63 -11.76 13.98
N ALA A 377 22.86 -11.89 13.50
CA ALA A 377 24.07 -11.74 14.32
C ALA A 377 24.19 -10.34 14.92
N SER A 378 23.97 -9.30 14.11
CA SER A 378 24.03 -7.91 14.57
C SER A 378 22.92 -7.60 15.59
N ALA A 379 21.70 -8.08 15.36
CA ALA A 379 20.62 -7.92 16.33
C ALA A 379 20.98 -8.64 17.66
N ARG A 380 21.56 -9.83 17.57
CA ARG A 380 22.01 -10.58 18.75
C ARG A 380 23.11 -9.87 19.54
N GLU A 381 24.05 -9.23 18.84
CA GLU A 381 25.10 -8.43 19.48
C GLU A 381 24.50 -7.27 20.28
N VAL A 382 23.51 -6.57 19.72
CA VAL A 382 22.79 -5.51 20.46
C VAL A 382 22.12 -6.10 21.70
N VAL A 383 21.36 -7.18 21.57
CA VAL A 383 20.69 -7.87 22.70
C VAL A 383 21.66 -8.28 23.80
N SER A 384 22.90 -8.65 23.47
CA SER A 384 23.91 -9.08 24.46
C SER A 384 24.26 -8.02 25.51
N HIS A 385 24.04 -6.74 25.19
CA HIS A 385 24.28 -5.62 26.10
C HIS A 385 23.14 -5.40 27.11
N TYR A 386 22.06 -6.19 27.04
CA TYR A 386 20.85 -6.06 27.87
C TYR A 386 20.65 -7.32 28.73
N PRO A 387 20.96 -7.28 30.04
CA PRO A 387 21.05 -8.48 30.88
C PRO A 387 19.79 -9.36 30.91
N LYS A 388 18.59 -8.75 30.91
CA LYS A 388 17.32 -9.50 30.92
C LYS A 388 17.05 -10.21 29.60
N ALA A 389 17.25 -9.51 28.48
CA ALA A 389 17.07 -10.06 27.15
C ALA A 389 18.12 -11.15 26.85
N GLU A 390 19.36 -10.94 27.29
CA GLU A 390 20.44 -11.93 27.22
C GLU A 390 20.12 -13.20 28.01
N ALA A 391 19.67 -13.07 29.26
CA ALA A 391 19.30 -14.21 30.09
C ALA A 391 18.17 -15.04 29.45
N TYR A 392 17.20 -14.38 28.82
CA TYR A 392 16.16 -15.07 28.05
C TYR A 392 16.74 -15.83 26.86
N CYS A 393 17.61 -15.20 26.07
CA CYS A 393 18.28 -15.86 24.94
C CYS A 393 19.09 -17.09 25.36
N GLN A 394 19.82 -17.00 26.48
CA GLN A 394 20.57 -18.14 27.04
C GLN A 394 19.63 -19.28 27.46
N THR A 395 18.53 -18.96 28.13
CA THR A 395 17.51 -19.93 28.53
C THR A 395 16.93 -20.68 27.32
N VAL A 396 16.57 -19.94 26.27
CA VAL A 396 16.07 -20.52 25.01
C VAL A 396 17.14 -21.36 24.31
N HIS A 397 18.39 -20.91 24.34
CA HIS A 397 19.51 -21.65 23.76
C HIS A 397 19.70 -23.02 24.44
N GLU A 398 19.61 -23.06 25.76
CA GLU A 398 19.67 -24.31 26.53
C GLU A 398 18.51 -25.27 26.20
N TRP A 399 17.30 -24.73 25.94
CA TRP A 399 16.17 -25.55 25.49
C TRP A 399 16.40 -26.14 24.09
N ALA A 400 16.97 -25.36 23.17
CA ALA A 400 17.28 -25.82 21.82
C ALA A 400 18.35 -26.93 21.81
N LEU A 401 19.29 -26.92 22.76
CA LEU A 401 20.30 -27.97 22.93
C LEU A 401 19.78 -29.23 23.65
N ASN A 402 18.57 -29.19 24.23
CA ASN A 402 18.00 -30.31 24.98
C ASN A 402 16.50 -30.49 24.66
N PRO A 403 16.15 -31.23 23.59
CA PRO A 403 14.79 -31.30 23.02
C PRO A 403 13.69 -31.79 23.97
N GLN A 404 14.04 -32.40 25.11
CA GLN A 404 13.08 -32.83 26.14
C GLN A 404 12.57 -31.67 27.02
N ARG A 405 13.14 -30.46 26.89
CA ARG A 405 12.80 -29.27 27.70
C ARG A 405 12.07 -28.17 26.93
N ILE A 406 11.76 -28.37 25.65
CA ILE A 406 11.01 -27.37 24.87
C ILE A 406 9.59 -27.28 25.46
N PRO A 407 9.16 -26.10 25.95
CA PRO A 407 7.76 -25.90 26.33
C PRO A 407 6.88 -26.20 25.11
N ARG A 408 5.82 -26.99 25.28
CA ARG A 408 4.76 -27.06 24.27
C ARG A 408 4.05 -25.72 24.33
N PHE A 409 4.24 -24.90 23.30
CA PHE A 409 3.56 -23.62 23.14
C PHE A 409 2.11 -23.84 22.71
#